data_AF-A0A4W3GKB0-F1
#
_entry.id   AF-A0A4W3GKB0-F1
#
_cell.length_a   1.000
_cell.length_b   1.000
_cell.length_c   1.000
_cell.angle_alpha   90.00
_cell.angle_beta   90.00
_cell.angle_gamma   90.00
#
_symmetry.space_group_name_H-M   'P 1'
#
loop_
_entity.id
_entity.type
_entity.pdbx_description
1 polymer ?
#
loop_
_entity_poly.entity_id
_entity_poly.type
_entity_poly.pdbx_seq_one_letter_code
_entity_poly.pdbx_strand_id
1 'polypeptide(L)'
;MAVCSGLQVVLNSIIKAMVPLLHIALLVLFMIIIYAIIGLELFMGKMHKTCYYTGTDIIAEDRPAPCAHTGHGHHCNVNSTECRSGWPGPNSGITHFDNFGFAMLTVYQCITMEGWTDVLYWVNDAIGNEWPWIYFVSLILLGSFFVLNLVLGVLSGEFSKEREKAKSRGDFQKLREKQLLDEDLRGYLDWITQAEDIDLDHIKHGEGMGHWYF
;
A
#
# COMPACT_ATOMS: atom_id res chain seq x y z
N MET A 1 -11.23 -31.07 -10.20
CA MET A 1 -10.58 -29.88 -9.62
C MET A 1 -10.93 -28.67 -10.47
N ALA A 2 -12.11 -28.10 -10.25
CA ALA A 2 -12.53 -26.86 -10.89
C ALA A 2 -12.05 -25.69 -10.02
N VAL A 3 -10.82 -25.23 -10.23
CA VAL A 3 -10.41 -23.93 -9.73
C VAL A 3 -11.09 -22.91 -10.64
N CYS A 4 -12.01 -22.13 -10.08
CA CYS A 4 -12.83 -21.15 -10.79
C CYS A 4 -11.99 -20.26 -11.73
N SER A 5 -12.28 -20.31 -13.04
CA SER A 5 -11.61 -19.53 -14.09
C SER A 5 -11.60 -18.03 -13.81
N GLY A 6 -12.60 -17.52 -13.08
CA GLY A 6 -12.68 -16.13 -12.65
C GLY A 6 -11.66 -15.74 -11.57
N LEU A 7 -11.32 -16.63 -10.64
CA LEU A 7 -10.32 -16.34 -9.59
C LEU A 7 -8.94 -16.16 -10.20
N GLN A 8 -8.60 -16.96 -11.21
CA GLN A 8 -7.32 -16.89 -11.92
C GLN A 8 -7.13 -15.55 -12.66
N VAL A 9 -8.21 -14.98 -13.20
CA VAL A 9 -8.19 -13.65 -13.83
C VAL A 9 -7.94 -12.56 -12.80
N VAL A 10 -8.58 -12.64 -11.63
CA VAL A 10 -8.37 -11.69 -10.53
C VAL A 10 -6.93 -11.77 -9.99
N LEU A 11 -6.42 -12.98 -9.75
CA LEU A 11 -5.06 -13.20 -9.23
C LEU A 11 -3.98 -12.68 -10.19
N ASN A 12 -4.11 -12.96 -11.49
CA ASN A 12 -3.20 -12.42 -12.51
C ASN A 12 -3.26 -10.90 -12.63
N SER A 13 -4.40 -10.29 -12.31
CA SER A 13 -4.55 -8.83 -12.28
C SER A 13 -3.85 -8.23 -11.06
N ILE A 14 -3.96 -8.88 -9.89
CA ILE A 14 -3.27 -8.46 -8.66
C ILE A 14 -1.75 -8.55 -8.83
N ILE A 15 -1.24 -9.67 -9.35
CA ILE A 15 0.21 -9.87 -9.52
C ILE A 15 0.82 -8.80 -10.44
N LYS A 16 0.13 -8.43 -11.53
CA LYS A 16 0.60 -7.36 -12.42
C LYS A 16 0.66 -5.99 -11.72
N ALA A 17 -0.27 -5.71 -10.81
CA ALA A 17 -0.27 -4.48 -10.02
C ALA A 17 0.80 -4.46 -8.91
N MET A 18 1.28 -5.63 -8.46
CA MET A 18 2.32 -5.72 -7.41
C MET A 18 3.72 -5.35 -7.89
N VAL A 19 4.03 -5.51 -9.18
CA VAL A 19 5.37 -5.21 -9.74
C VAL A 19 5.84 -3.78 -9.46
N PRO A 20 5.05 -2.72 -9.73
CA PRO A 20 5.46 -1.34 -9.40
C PRO A 20 5.57 -1.08 -7.89
N LEU A 21 4.79 -1.79 -7.07
CA LEU A 21 4.83 -1.68 -5.60
C LEU A 21 6.12 -2.28 -5.00
N LEU A 22 6.77 -3.21 -5.70
CA LEU A 22 7.99 -3.88 -5.21
C LEU A 22 9.14 -2.88 -4.98
N HIS A 23 9.30 -1.89 -5.86
CA HIS A 23 10.34 -0.87 -5.69
C HIS A 23 10.13 -0.03 -4.42
N ILE A 24 8.87 0.28 -4.11
CA ILE A 24 8.51 0.99 -2.88
C ILE A 24 8.75 0.09 -1.67
N ALA A 25 8.32 -1.16 -1.74
CA ALA A 25 8.53 -2.13 -0.66
C ALA A 25 10.02 -2.31 -0.34
N LEU A 26 10.89 -2.34 -1.35
CA LEU A 26 12.34 -2.38 -1.17
C LEU A 26 12.89 -1.12 -0.48
N LEU A 27 12.39 0.06 -0.86
CA LEU A 27 12.78 1.32 -0.20
C LEU A 27 12.35 1.34 1.27
N VAL A 28 11.14 0.89 1.57
CA VAL A 28 10.63 0.77 2.95
C VAL A 28 11.44 -0.23 3.76
N LEU A 29 11.74 -1.40 3.18
CA LEU A 29 12.57 -2.41 3.83
C LEU A 29 13.96 -1.87 4.15
N PHE A 30 14.59 -1.17 3.21
CA PHE A 30 15.91 -0.57 3.43
C PHE A 30 15.90 0.46 4.55
N MET A 31 14.86 1.29 4.61
CA MET A 31 14.67 2.25 5.69
C MET A 31 14.43 1.57 7.05
N ILE A 32 13.63 0.49 7.09
CA ILE A 32 13.44 -0.33 8.31
C ILE A 32 14.79 -0.84 8.81
N ILE A 33 15.65 -1.34 7.91
CA ILE A 33 16.98 -1.85 8.27
C ILE A 33 17.85 -0.74 8.87
N ILE A 34 17.89 0.45 8.26
CA ILE A 34 18.67 1.57 8.78
C ILE A 34 18.22 1.95 10.19
N TYR A 35 16.92 2.16 10.38
CA TYR A 35 16.38 2.54 11.69
C TYR A 35 16.53 1.42 12.72
N ALA A 36 16.42 0.15 12.32
CA ALA A 36 16.65 -0.99 13.21
C ALA A 36 18.10 -1.04 13.71
N ILE A 37 19.09 -0.79 12.85
CA ILE A 37 20.50 -0.73 13.25
C ILE A 37 20.74 0.45 14.21
N ILE A 38 20.22 1.63 13.87
CA ILE A 38 20.35 2.82 14.73
C ILE A 38 19.69 2.58 16.10
N GLY A 39 18.47 2.03 16.11
CA GLY A 39 17.74 1.72 17.34
C GLY A 39 18.42 0.65 18.18
N LEU A 40 19.03 -0.36 17.54
CA LEU A 40 19.83 -1.38 18.21
C LEU A 40 21.02 -0.75 18.92
N GLU A 41 21.85 0.04 18.22
CA GLU A 41 23.02 0.69 18.82
C GLU A 41 22.65 1.66 19.97
N LEU A 42 21.52 2.36 19.86
CA LEU A 42 21.10 3.33 20.88
C LEU A 42 20.44 2.68 22.10
N PHE A 43 19.63 1.64 21.90
CA PHE A 43 18.70 1.13 22.92
C PHE A 43 18.99 -0.31 23.37
N MET A 44 20.13 -0.89 22.96
CA MET A 44 20.54 -2.24 23.37
C MET A 44 20.63 -2.38 24.90
N GLY A 45 19.93 -3.38 25.42
CA GLY A 45 19.93 -3.85 26.80
C GLY A 45 19.22 -2.94 27.79
N LYS A 46 18.55 -1.88 27.33
CA LYS A 46 18.01 -0.83 28.21
C LYS A 46 16.65 -1.18 28.82
N MET A 47 15.88 -2.06 28.18
CA MET A 47 14.50 -2.38 28.56
C MET A 47 14.34 -3.61 29.48
N HIS A 48 15.42 -4.14 30.06
CA HIS A 48 15.40 -5.38 30.88
C HIS A 48 15.30 -5.17 32.39
N LYS A 49 14.98 -3.95 32.82
CA LYS A 49 14.86 -3.59 34.24
C LYS A 49 13.42 -3.17 34.52
N THR A 50 12.81 -3.67 35.59
CA THR A 50 11.49 -3.23 36.04
C THR A 50 11.44 -3.19 37.57
N CYS A 51 10.34 -2.67 38.11
CA CYS A 51 10.13 -2.51 39.54
C CYS A 51 9.63 -3.83 40.17
N TYR A 52 10.45 -4.39 41.07
CA TYR A 52 10.10 -5.56 41.86
C TYR A 52 9.88 -5.17 43.32
N TYR A 53 9.03 -5.91 44.04
CA TYR A 53 8.97 -5.78 45.50
C TYR A 53 10.29 -6.27 46.12
N THR A 54 10.85 -5.49 47.04
CA THR A 54 12.15 -5.77 47.67
C THR A 54 12.20 -7.18 48.25
N GLY A 55 13.16 -7.99 47.81
CA GLY A 55 13.34 -9.37 48.29
C GLY A 55 12.39 -10.41 47.68
N THR A 56 11.58 -10.08 46.67
CA THR A 56 10.73 -11.04 45.95
C THR A 56 10.93 -10.92 44.43
N ASP A 57 10.42 -11.89 43.67
CA ASP A 57 10.38 -11.86 42.19
C ASP A 57 9.01 -11.43 41.64
N ILE A 58 8.24 -10.72 42.46
CA ILE A 58 6.92 -10.21 42.10
C ILE A 58 7.07 -8.79 41.56
N ILE A 59 6.57 -8.57 40.34
CA ILE A 59 6.51 -7.24 39.71
C ILE A 59 5.50 -6.39 40.47
N ALA A 60 5.88 -5.15 40.79
CA ALA A 60 5.08 -4.27 41.64
C ALA A 60 3.96 -3.52 40.92
N GLU A 61 4.06 -3.36 39.61
CA GLU A 61 3.13 -2.59 38.77
C GLU A 61 2.26 -3.52 37.91
N ASP A 62 0.96 -3.21 37.79
CA ASP A 62 0.01 -3.96 36.93
C ASP A 62 0.36 -3.89 35.44
N ARG A 63 0.97 -2.77 35.01
CA ARG A 63 1.53 -2.58 33.68
C ARG A 63 3.04 -2.41 33.82
N PRO A 64 3.84 -3.46 33.64
CA PRO A 64 5.27 -3.37 33.84
C PRO A 64 5.90 -2.44 32.80
N ALA A 65 6.58 -1.41 33.29
CA ALA A 65 7.38 -0.50 32.49
C ALA A 65 8.88 -0.65 32.83
N PRO A 66 9.79 -0.25 31.93
CA PRO A 66 11.20 -0.12 32.24
C PRO A 66 11.45 0.84 33.41
N CYS A 67 12.47 0.57 34.22
CA CYS A 67 12.90 1.48 35.28
C CYS A 67 14.40 1.81 35.18
N ALA A 68 14.78 2.95 35.72
CA ALA A 68 16.18 3.38 35.85
C ALA A 68 16.57 3.50 37.32
N HIS A 69 17.77 3.00 37.66
CA HIS A 69 18.32 3.12 39.02
C HIS A 69 18.93 4.51 39.28
N THR A 70 19.41 5.17 38.22
CA THR A 70 20.12 6.45 38.27
C THR A 70 19.83 7.21 36.96
N GLY A 71 19.51 8.50 37.04
CA GLY A 71 19.30 9.36 35.87
C GLY A 71 17.85 9.85 35.72
N HIS A 72 17.52 10.29 34.49
CA HIS A 72 16.23 10.90 34.13
C HIS A 72 15.14 9.88 33.71
N GLY A 73 15.40 8.58 33.86
CA GLY A 73 14.40 7.52 33.61
C GLY A 73 13.37 7.40 34.74
N HIS A 74 12.40 6.49 34.56
CA HIS A 74 11.34 6.21 35.53
C HIS A 74 11.92 5.57 36.80
N HIS A 75 11.53 6.11 37.96
CA HIS A 75 11.92 5.61 39.27
C HIS A 75 10.73 4.92 39.93
N CYS A 76 10.98 3.77 40.55
CA CYS A 76 9.96 3.03 41.27
C CYS A 76 9.50 3.85 42.50
N ASN A 77 8.27 4.39 42.46
CA ASN A 77 7.73 5.27 43.50
C ASN A 77 6.86 4.53 44.53
N VAL A 78 6.69 3.22 44.39
CA VAL A 78 5.91 2.39 45.30
C VAL A 78 6.79 1.99 46.49
N ASN A 79 6.22 2.04 47.70
CA ASN A 79 6.93 1.65 48.92
C ASN A 79 7.48 0.22 48.81
N SER A 80 8.70 0.00 49.30
CA SER A 80 9.36 -1.32 49.29
C SER A 80 9.50 -1.92 47.88
N THR A 81 9.79 -1.08 46.88
CA THR A 81 10.16 -1.54 45.54
C THR A 81 11.60 -1.21 45.20
N GLU A 82 12.23 -2.05 44.39
CA GLU A 82 13.57 -1.84 43.85
C GLU A 82 13.58 -2.08 42.34
N CYS A 83 14.34 -1.25 41.62
CA CYS A 83 14.55 -1.41 40.19
C CYS A 83 15.61 -2.50 39.96
N ARG A 84 15.19 -3.67 39.44
CA ARG A 84 16.05 -4.84 39.26
C ARG A 84 16.05 -5.30 37.81
N SER A 85 17.22 -5.75 37.33
CA SER A 85 17.35 -6.45 36.05
C SER A 85 16.82 -7.88 36.13
N GLY A 86 16.34 -8.42 35.01
CA GLY A 86 15.79 -9.78 34.94
C GLY A 86 14.38 -9.83 34.33
N TRP A 87 13.85 -8.67 33.92
CA TRP A 87 12.60 -8.59 33.22
C TRP A 87 12.80 -8.95 31.73
N PRO A 88 11.97 -9.83 31.14
CA PRO A 88 12.05 -10.17 29.71
C PRO A 88 11.86 -8.96 28.80
N GLY A 89 11.21 -7.89 29.28
CA GLY A 89 10.95 -6.66 28.53
C GLY A 89 9.46 -6.48 28.22
N PRO A 90 9.10 -5.35 27.57
CA PRO A 90 7.72 -5.04 27.26
C PRO A 90 7.10 -6.08 26.31
N ASN A 91 5.77 -6.25 26.38
CA ASN A 91 5.04 -7.26 25.60
C ASN A 91 5.63 -8.68 25.71
N SER A 92 5.96 -9.12 26.93
CA SER A 92 6.58 -10.43 27.17
C SER A 92 7.94 -10.61 26.45
N GLY A 93 8.69 -9.52 26.30
CA GLY A 93 10.00 -9.52 25.64
C GLY A 93 9.92 -9.58 24.11
N ILE A 94 8.82 -9.15 23.49
CA ILE A 94 8.71 -9.07 22.02
C ILE A 94 9.25 -7.73 21.50
N THR A 95 8.93 -6.63 22.18
CA THR A 95 9.27 -5.27 21.73
C THR A 95 10.51 -4.76 22.45
N HIS A 96 11.67 -5.04 21.88
CA HIS A 96 12.98 -4.64 22.38
C HIS A 96 14.00 -4.47 21.24
N PHE A 97 15.15 -3.85 21.55
CA PHE A 97 16.19 -3.48 20.57
C PHE A 97 17.48 -4.30 20.72
N ASP A 98 17.47 -5.41 21.45
CA ASP A 98 18.67 -6.21 21.76
C ASP A 98 19.15 -7.07 20.59
N ASN A 99 18.23 -7.47 19.71
CA ASN A 99 18.53 -8.32 18.55
C ASN A 99 18.06 -7.63 17.28
N PHE A 100 18.82 -7.78 16.21
CA PHE A 100 18.49 -7.18 14.91
C PHE A 100 17.07 -7.52 14.42
N GLY A 101 16.64 -8.78 14.60
CA GLY A 101 15.28 -9.22 14.22
C GLY A 101 14.17 -8.55 15.01
N PHE A 102 14.30 -8.48 16.35
CA PHE A 102 13.32 -7.82 17.22
C PHE A 102 13.34 -6.29 17.07
N ALA A 103 14.51 -5.69 16.83
CA ALA A 103 14.64 -4.29 16.48
C ALA A 103 13.90 -3.96 15.16
N MET A 104 14.07 -4.78 14.12
CA MET A 104 13.31 -4.65 12.87
C MET A 104 11.81 -4.78 13.08
N LEU A 105 11.36 -5.75 13.89
CA LEU A 105 9.94 -5.93 14.20
C LEU A 105 9.36 -4.71 14.93
N THR A 106 10.08 -4.20 15.93
CA THR A 106 9.67 -3.02 16.70
C THR A 106 9.62 -1.77 15.82
N VAL A 107 10.60 -1.57 14.94
CA VAL A 107 10.61 -0.46 13.96
C VAL A 107 9.46 -0.61 12.96
N TYR A 108 9.20 -1.82 12.47
CA TYR A 108 8.07 -2.10 11.59
C TYR A 108 6.73 -1.76 12.27
N GLN A 109 6.53 -2.19 13.52
CA GLN A 109 5.36 -1.82 14.33
C GLN A 109 5.24 -0.30 14.49
N CYS A 110 6.35 0.41 14.70
CA CYS A 110 6.30 1.87 14.80
C CYS A 110 5.87 2.53 13.47
N ILE A 111 6.34 2.01 12.32
CA ILE A 111 5.99 2.53 10.99
C ILE A 111 4.52 2.34 10.66
N THR A 112 3.87 1.27 11.15
CA THR A 112 2.41 1.08 10.99
C THR A 112 1.58 2.08 11.81
N MET A 113 2.23 2.98 12.56
CA MET A 113 1.60 3.95 13.48
C MET A 113 0.77 3.30 14.59
N GLU A 114 1.02 2.03 14.91
CA GLU A 114 0.32 1.31 15.97
C GLU A 114 1.25 1.08 17.17
N GLY A 115 0.86 1.54 18.36
CA GLY A 115 1.64 1.32 19.58
C GLY A 115 3.03 1.97 19.60
N TRP A 116 3.35 2.85 18.63
CA TRP A 116 4.65 3.52 18.56
C TRP A 116 4.91 4.45 19.76
N THR A 117 3.85 5.05 20.30
CA THR A 117 3.93 5.88 21.51
C THR A 117 4.29 5.04 22.73
N ASP A 118 3.80 3.80 22.80
CA ASP A 118 4.10 2.90 23.93
C ASP A 118 5.59 2.54 23.91
N VAL A 119 6.13 2.24 22.73
CA VAL A 119 7.57 2.00 22.55
C VAL A 119 8.40 3.24 22.94
N LEU A 120 7.97 4.43 22.51
CA LEU A 120 8.61 5.69 22.91
C LEU A 120 8.60 5.86 24.43
N TYR A 121 7.47 5.62 25.10
CA TYR A 121 7.37 5.76 26.55
C TYR A 121 8.25 4.73 27.27
N TRP A 122 8.30 3.48 26.82
CA TRP A 122 9.24 2.51 27.38
C TRP A 122 10.70 2.93 27.24
N VAL A 123 11.10 3.51 26.10
CA VAL A 123 12.46 4.05 25.94
C VAL A 123 12.70 5.23 26.90
N ASN A 124 11.73 6.14 27.03
CA ASN A 124 11.83 7.28 27.94
C ASN A 124 11.95 6.82 29.39
N ASP A 125 11.20 5.81 29.80
CA ASP A 125 11.24 5.28 31.16
C ASP A 125 12.57 4.56 31.43
N ALA A 126 13.19 3.96 30.41
CA ALA A 126 14.48 3.29 30.54
C ALA A 126 15.69 4.24 30.59
N ILE A 127 15.69 5.32 29.80
CA ILE A 127 16.90 6.14 29.54
C ILE A 127 16.69 7.64 29.86
N GLY A 128 15.44 8.10 29.90
CA GLY A 128 15.05 9.50 30.04
C GLY A 128 14.46 10.08 28.75
N ASN A 129 13.72 11.18 28.86
CA ASN A 129 12.90 11.74 27.78
C ASN A 129 13.61 12.78 26.86
N GLU A 130 14.87 13.11 27.12
CA GLU A 130 15.53 14.26 26.48
C GLU A 130 15.83 14.10 24.99
N TRP A 131 16.22 12.89 24.56
CA TRP A 131 16.74 12.60 23.22
C TRP A 131 15.95 11.56 22.41
N PRO A 132 15.29 10.53 23.01
CA PRO A 132 14.61 9.49 22.23
C PRO A 132 13.51 9.99 21.30
N TRP A 133 12.83 11.08 21.65
CA TRP A 133 11.76 11.66 20.83
C TRP A 133 12.25 12.02 19.42
N ILE A 134 13.52 12.42 19.24
CA ILE A 134 14.08 12.76 17.93
C ILE A 134 14.04 11.54 17.01
N TYR A 135 14.45 10.38 17.52
CA TYR A 135 14.46 9.11 16.78
C TYR A 135 13.05 8.69 16.38
N PHE A 136 12.09 8.70 17.33
CA PHE A 136 10.73 8.25 17.03
C PHE A 136 9.96 9.23 16.16
N VAL A 137 10.09 10.54 16.38
CA VAL A 137 9.41 11.54 15.55
C VAL A 137 9.97 11.53 14.13
N SER A 138 11.29 11.43 13.94
CA SER A 138 11.87 11.31 12.59
C SER A 138 11.43 10.01 11.90
N LEU A 139 11.35 8.90 12.65
CA LEU A 139 10.86 7.61 12.15
C LEU A 139 9.41 7.71 11.67
N ILE A 140 8.50 8.37 12.40
CA ILE A 140 7.10 8.49 12.00
C ILE A 140 6.95 9.42 10.78
N LEU A 141 7.65 10.55 10.75
CA LEU A 141 7.60 11.49 9.64
C LEU A 141 8.15 10.91 8.33
N LEU A 142 9.37 10.35 8.39
CA LEU A 142 10.04 9.80 7.21
C LEU A 142 9.57 8.39 6.87
N GLY A 143 9.22 7.59 7.89
CA GLY A 143 8.93 6.18 7.70
C GLY A 143 7.46 5.85 7.48
N SER A 144 6.55 6.66 7.97
CA SER A 144 5.12 6.40 7.80
C SER A 144 4.46 7.41 6.87
N PHE A 145 4.49 8.71 7.20
CA PHE A 145 3.82 9.72 6.36
C PHE A 145 4.39 9.80 4.95
N PHE A 146 5.72 9.85 4.80
CA PHE A 146 6.35 9.88 3.48
C PHE A 146 6.09 8.60 2.67
N VAL A 147 6.19 7.43 3.31
CA VAL A 147 5.96 6.13 2.67
C VAL A 147 4.50 5.99 2.23
N LEU A 148 3.53 6.30 3.08
CA LEU A 148 2.11 6.26 2.75
C LEU A 148 1.80 7.17 1.56
N ASN A 149 2.33 8.39 1.56
CA ASN A 149 2.15 9.33 0.45
C ASN A 149 2.79 8.82 -0.86
N LEU A 150 3.95 8.17 -0.78
CA LEU A 150 4.61 7.58 -1.95
C LEU A 150 3.80 6.39 -2.51
N VAL A 151 3.30 5.51 -1.65
CA VAL A 151 2.44 4.37 -2.05
C VAL A 151 1.18 4.89 -2.73
N LEU A 152 0.49 5.87 -2.13
CA LEU A 152 -0.71 6.47 -2.71
C LEU A 152 -0.41 7.15 -4.06
N GLY A 153 0.73 7.86 -4.17
CA GLY A 153 1.16 8.49 -5.41
C GLY A 153 1.40 7.49 -6.55
N VAL A 154 2.10 6.39 -6.27
CA VAL A 154 2.37 5.36 -7.29
C VAL A 154 1.11 4.59 -7.67
N LEU A 155 0.26 4.23 -6.70
CA LEU A 155 -1.02 3.60 -6.98
C LEU A 155 -1.91 4.50 -7.83
N SER A 156 -1.97 5.80 -7.52
CA SER A 156 -2.71 6.78 -8.31
C SER A 156 -2.17 6.88 -9.75
N GLY A 157 -0.84 6.90 -9.91
CA GLY A 157 -0.20 6.90 -11.22
C GLY A 157 -0.50 5.64 -12.04
N GLU A 158 -0.40 4.47 -11.43
CA GLU A 158 -0.65 3.19 -12.11
C GLU A 158 -2.14 3.04 -12.47
N PHE A 159 -3.06 3.42 -11.58
CA PHE A 159 -4.50 3.44 -11.87
C PHE A 159 -4.84 4.44 -12.99
N SER A 160 -4.17 5.59 -13.03
CA SER A 160 -4.37 6.56 -14.10
C SER A 160 -3.92 5.99 -15.45
N LYS A 161 -2.76 5.32 -15.48
CA LYS A 161 -2.21 4.67 -16.68
C LYS A 161 -3.08 3.53 -17.19
N GLU A 162 -3.59 2.67 -16.29
CA GLU A 162 -4.50 1.59 -16.67
C GLU A 162 -5.85 2.13 -17.18
N ARG A 163 -6.38 3.18 -16.54
CA ARG A 163 -7.59 3.87 -17.00
C ARG A 163 -7.41 4.49 -18.38
N GLU A 164 -6.27 5.10 -18.66
CA GLU A 164 -5.96 5.70 -19.96
C GLU A 164 -5.89 4.64 -21.07
N LYS A 165 -5.27 3.49 -20.81
CA LYS A 165 -5.26 2.34 -21.75
C LYS A 165 -6.65 1.77 -22.00
N ALA A 166 -7.49 1.70 -20.97
CA ALA A 166 -8.88 1.24 -21.13
C ALA A 166 -9.70 2.22 -21.97
N LYS A 167 -9.52 3.52 -21.74
CA LYS A 167 -10.18 4.58 -22.51
C LYS A 167 -9.75 4.55 -23.98
N SER A 168 -8.45 4.46 -24.27
CA SER A 168 -7.95 4.43 -25.65
C SER A 168 -8.45 3.22 -26.44
N ARG A 169 -8.59 2.05 -25.80
CA ARG A 169 -9.21 0.86 -26.41
C ARG A 169 -10.68 1.05 -26.73
N GLY A 170 -11.44 1.64 -25.80
CA GLY A 170 -12.85 1.95 -26.02
C GLY A 170 -13.07 2.99 -27.11
N ASP A 171 -12.23 4.03 -27.16
CA ASP A 171 -12.26 5.05 -28.19
C ASP A 171 -11.90 4.46 -29.57
N PHE A 172 -10.93 3.54 -29.63
CA PHE A 172 -10.57 2.82 -30.87
C PHE A 172 -11.70 1.93 -31.38
N GLN A 173 -12.39 1.19 -30.50
CA GLN A 173 -13.55 0.37 -30.87
C GLN A 173 -14.69 1.23 -31.41
N LYS A 174 -15.02 2.34 -30.73
CA LYS A 174 -16.04 3.29 -31.20
C LYS A 174 -15.69 3.89 -32.56
N LEU A 175 -14.42 4.23 -32.80
CA LEU A 175 -13.97 4.77 -34.08
C LEU A 175 -14.18 3.74 -35.20
N ARG A 176 -13.83 2.48 -34.94
CA ARG A 176 -13.99 1.37 -35.87
C ARG A 176 -15.46 1.06 -36.19
N GLU A 177 -16.31 1.02 -35.17
CA GLU A 177 -17.76 0.86 -35.35
C GLU A 177 -18.35 1.99 -36.20
N LYS A 178 -17.91 3.23 -35.97
CA LYS A 178 -18.36 4.38 -36.78
C LYS A 178 -17.89 4.30 -38.23
N GLN A 179 -16.66 3.85 -38.48
CA GLN A 179 -16.14 3.65 -39.84
C GLN A 179 -16.91 2.57 -40.59
N LEU A 180 -17.15 1.42 -39.94
CA LEU A 180 -17.97 0.34 -40.50
C LEU A 180 -19.38 0.83 -40.85
N LEU A 181 -20.03 1.59 -39.96
CA LEU A 181 -21.38 2.11 -40.20
C LEU A 181 -21.43 3.11 -41.39
N ASP A 182 -20.40 3.95 -41.56
CA ASP A 182 -20.31 4.88 -42.71
C ASP A 182 -20.09 4.14 -44.03
N GLU A 183 -19.30 3.07 -44.01
CA GLU A 183 -19.05 2.21 -45.18
C GLU A 183 -20.32 1.45 -45.59
N ASP A 184 -21.02 0.84 -44.63
CA ASP A 184 -22.30 0.16 -44.88
C ASP A 184 -23.36 1.14 -45.43
N LEU A 185 -23.47 2.33 -44.84
CA LEU A 185 -24.43 3.36 -45.28
C LEU A 185 -24.17 3.80 -46.73
N ARG A 186 -22.90 3.99 -47.12
CA ARG A 186 -22.52 4.32 -48.50
C ARG A 186 -22.86 3.17 -49.45
N GLY A 187 -22.60 1.93 -49.06
CA GLY A 187 -22.95 0.75 -49.85
C GLY A 187 -24.45 0.65 -50.10
N TYR A 188 -25.28 0.92 -49.08
CA TYR A 188 -26.74 0.96 -49.26
C TYR A 188 -27.19 2.09 -50.19
N LEU A 189 -26.59 3.27 -50.09
CA LEU A 189 -26.94 4.41 -50.95
C LEU A 189 -26.63 4.11 -52.43
N ASP A 190 -25.44 3.54 -52.70
CA ASP A 190 -25.00 3.16 -54.05
C ASP A 190 -25.95 2.14 -54.70
N TRP A 191 -26.37 1.14 -53.92
CA TRP A 191 -27.36 0.15 -54.34
C TRP A 191 -28.72 0.78 -54.69
N ILE A 192 -29.18 1.76 -53.89
CA ILE A 192 -30.44 2.47 -54.14
C ILE A 192 -30.34 3.30 -55.43
N THR A 193 -29.27 4.07 -55.59
CA THR A 193 -29.06 4.91 -56.78
C THR A 193 -28.97 4.06 -58.05
N GLN A 194 -28.30 2.92 -57.97
CA GLN A 194 -28.19 2.01 -59.11
C GLN A 194 -29.54 1.37 -59.47
N ALA A 195 -30.38 1.04 -58.50
CA ALA A 195 -31.72 0.55 -58.77
C ALA A 195 -32.61 1.61 -59.43
N GLU A 196 -32.52 2.88 -59.00
CA GLU A 196 -33.26 4.00 -59.59
C GLU A 196 -32.86 4.27 -61.04
N ASP A 197 -31.56 4.21 -61.36
CA ASP A 197 -31.06 4.34 -62.73
C ASP A 197 -31.57 3.21 -63.64
N ILE A 198 -31.60 1.97 -63.14
CA ILE A 198 -32.12 0.81 -63.89
C ILE A 198 -33.62 0.96 -64.18
N ASP A 199 -34.41 1.40 -63.20
CA ASP A 199 -35.85 1.64 -63.39
C ASP A 199 -36.12 2.76 -64.41
N LEU A 200 -35.33 3.84 -64.40
CA LEU A 200 -35.43 4.92 -65.39
C LEU A 200 -35.10 4.46 -66.81
N ASP A 201 -34.08 3.62 -66.97
CA ASP A 201 -33.75 3.02 -68.27
C ASP A 201 -34.84 2.04 -68.73
N HIS A 202 -35.42 1.26 -67.81
CA HIS A 202 -36.59 0.43 -68.10
C HIS A 202 -37.81 1.26 -68.53
N ILE A 203 -38.05 2.42 -67.93
CA ILE A 203 -39.13 3.34 -68.32
C ILE A 203 -38.85 3.96 -69.70
N LYS A 204 -37.63 4.44 -69.97
CA LYS A 204 -37.25 4.97 -71.29
C LYS A 204 -37.35 3.92 -72.39
N HIS A 205 -36.91 2.69 -72.13
CA HIS A 205 -37.00 1.59 -73.09
C HIS A 205 -38.42 1.01 -73.19
N GLY A 206 -39.22 1.07 -72.13
CA GLY A 206 -40.63 0.68 -72.11
C GLY A 206 -41.55 1.67 -72.84
N GLU A 207 -41.32 2.98 -72.71
CA GLU A 207 -42.02 4.00 -73.50
C GLU A 207 -41.62 3.98 -74.98
N GLY A 208 -40.41 3.51 -75.31
CA GLY A 208 -39.98 3.24 -76.69
C GLY A 208 -40.71 2.08 -77.39
N MET A 209 -41.40 1.21 -76.62
CA MET A 209 -42.21 0.12 -77.17
C MET A 209 -43.73 0.41 -77.15
N GLY A 210 -44.15 1.62 -76.77
CA GLY A 210 -45.53 2.09 -76.85
C GLY A 210 -45.88 2.86 -78.13
N HIS A 211 -44.90 3.18 -78.98
CA HIS A 211 -45.09 4.06 -80.16
C HIS A 211 -44.81 3.37 -81.51
N TRP A 212 -44.98 2.05 -81.60
CA TRP A 212 -44.99 1.31 -82.88
C TRP A 212 -46.08 0.23 -82.89
N TYR A 213 -47.35 0.67 -82.77
CA TYR A 213 -48.45 0.02 -83.49
C TYR A 213 -49.06 1.06 -84.42
N PHE A 214 -48.46 1.23 -85.61
CA PHE A 214 -49.10 1.51 -86.90
C PHE A 214 -48.04 1.63 -88.00
#